data_AF-A0A828REN0-F1
#
_entry.id   AF-A0A828REN0-F1
#
_cell.length_a   1.000
_cell.length_b   1.000
_cell.length_c   1.000
_cell.angle_alpha   90.00
_cell.angle_beta   90.00
_cell.angle_gamma   90.00
#
_symmetry.space_group_name_H-M   'P 1'
#
loop_
_entity.id
_entity.type
_entity.pdbx_description
1 polymer ?
#
loop_
_entity_poly.entity_id
_entity_poly.type
_entity_poly.pdbx_seq_one_letter_code
_entity_poly.pdbx_strand_id
1 'polypeptide(L)'
;MMLDENLPMRWLAHDYTYSYHTINNFRRSQHASKLIKHAFVYFTMALKDHGLIQNDAVFIDGTKVEADTNKYSFTWRRAVEKYHAKLREKTSKLYEKLVEKQVVQEMAPELVTSAEGMEVMKQELAEKITKLDEEIKQEPKIIKGGSVRKRRRRFLKKLRHQLSNDLIPRAKKYERAENIFQGRNSYSKTDHDATFMCMKEDPMMNRELKPGYNLQIATHKQFVLDYGLFSNPTDTRTLVPFLTQFHALDFFEHIVADAGYGSEYNYTMILDRFEKQPVIPYTTYQKEQKRKFKNDPTKSQNWQYNAEDDYYIDYLGVRFSFYRYSKSTDKYGFKRNFKIYRADKHQLSVKLDELAKTPGGRQRYMKVNPTWNYYKAKVKDTPSSDEGKAIYRRRKFDVEPVFGHMKRDFSIRRTHLRGQRAVENDMGLALMALNLTKFGQSISRLETNFINNLKSGLRFLDRGYNVF
;
A
#
# COMPACT_ATOMS: atom_id res chain seq x y z
N MET A 1 -5.35 39.17 -5.38
CA MET A 1 -5.57 37.86 -4.71
C MET A 1 -7.04 37.47 -4.89
N MET A 2 -7.46 36.19 -4.90
CA MET A 2 -8.89 35.88 -5.13
C MET A 2 -9.86 36.62 -4.18
N LEU A 3 -9.45 36.87 -2.94
CA LEU A 3 -10.22 37.63 -1.95
C LEU A 3 -10.22 39.15 -2.19
N ASP A 4 -9.38 39.68 -3.08
CA ASP A 4 -9.40 41.12 -3.42
C ASP A 4 -10.23 41.36 -4.68
N GLU A 5 -10.21 40.40 -5.61
CA GLU A 5 -10.74 40.53 -6.97
C GLU A 5 -12.13 39.90 -7.16
N ASN A 6 -12.51 38.92 -6.32
CA ASN A 6 -13.75 38.15 -6.49
C ASN A 6 -14.79 38.49 -5.41
N LEU A 7 -15.84 39.21 -5.80
CA LEU A 7 -16.91 39.68 -4.90
C LEU A 7 -17.64 38.53 -4.17
N PRO A 8 -18.04 37.42 -4.83
CA PRO A 8 -18.55 36.24 -4.13
C PRO A 8 -17.61 35.69 -3.04
N MET A 9 -16.30 35.62 -3.31
CA MET A 9 -15.33 35.14 -2.34
C MET A 9 -15.19 36.08 -1.15
N ARG A 10 -15.24 37.40 -1.38
CA ARG A 10 -15.25 38.41 -0.31
C ARG A 10 -16.46 38.26 0.60
N TRP A 11 -17.64 38.07 0.01
CA TRP A 11 -18.87 37.87 0.76
C TRP A 11 -18.81 36.58 1.60
N LEU A 12 -18.38 35.46 1.01
CA LEU A 12 -18.20 34.19 1.72
C LEU A 12 -17.16 34.26 2.85
N ALA A 13 -16.12 35.05 2.65
CA ALA A 13 -15.09 35.28 3.66
C ALA A 13 -15.46 36.38 4.66
N HIS A 14 -16.64 37.00 4.56
CA HIS A 14 -17.04 38.17 5.37
C HIS A 14 -15.98 39.29 5.37
N ASP A 15 -15.41 39.58 4.20
CA ASP A 15 -14.30 40.52 3.99
C ASP A 15 -13.04 40.26 4.83
N TYR A 16 -12.93 39.09 5.48
CA TYR A 16 -11.68 38.67 6.11
C TYR A 16 -10.63 38.35 5.05
N THR A 17 -9.40 38.80 5.29
CA THR A 17 -8.23 38.44 4.50
C THR A 17 -7.41 37.38 5.24
N TYR A 18 -7.06 36.30 4.55
CA TYR A 18 -6.29 35.21 5.12
C TYR A 18 -4.90 35.16 4.50
N SER A 19 -3.87 35.12 5.34
CA SER A 19 -2.50 34.92 4.87
C SER A 19 -2.29 33.50 4.35
N TYR A 20 -1.31 33.33 3.46
CA TYR A 20 -0.88 32.02 2.98
C TYR A 20 -0.56 31.04 4.13
N HIS A 21 0.08 31.54 5.20
CA HIS A 21 0.39 30.74 6.39
C HIS A 21 -0.87 30.19 7.08
N THR A 22 -1.92 31.00 7.18
CA THR A 22 -3.20 30.59 7.79
C THR A 22 -3.83 29.45 7.00
N ILE A 23 -3.89 29.57 5.67
CA ILE A 23 -4.45 28.55 4.78
C ILE A 23 -3.62 27.25 4.84
N ASN A 24 -2.29 27.37 4.79
CA ASN A 24 -1.40 26.21 4.85
C ASN A 24 -1.46 25.50 6.22
N ASN A 25 -1.59 26.26 7.33
CA ASN A 25 -1.77 25.69 8.66
C ASN A 25 -3.11 24.97 8.78
N PHE A 26 -4.19 25.54 8.24
CA PHE A 26 -5.49 24.89 8.18
C PHE A 26 -5.41 23.56 7.42
N ARG A 27 -4.86 23.55 6.20
CA ARG A 27 -4.71 22.33 5.37
C ARG A 27 -3.93 21.21 6.08
N ARG A 28 -2.99 21.55 6.98
CA ARG A 28 -2.20 20.57 7.75
C ARG A 28 -2.85 20.13 9.07
N SER A 29 -3.87 20.84 9.51
CA SER A 29 -4.45 20.66 10.85
C SER A 29 -5.28 19.38 10.97
N GLN A 30 -5.35 18.85 12.19
CA GLN A 30 -6.27 17.76 12.52
C GLN A 30 -7.74 18.22 12.45
N HIS A 31 -7.99 19.51 12.67
CA HIS A 31 -9.33 20.10 12.56
C HIS A 31 -9.86 20.00 11.12
N ALA A 32 -9.05 20.37 10.13
CA ALA A 32 -9.40 20.21 8.72
C ALA A 32 -9.68 18.75 8.36
N SER A 33 -8.89 17.79 8.88
CA SER A 33 -9.14 16.35 8.64
C SER A 33 -10.54 15.93 9.07
N LYS A 34 -11.01 16.40 10.25
CA LYS A 34 -12.36 16.09 10.74
C LYS A 34 -13.43 16.79 9.90
N LEU A 35 -13.23 18.08 9.61
CA LEU A 35 -14.18 18.90 8.86
C LEU A 35 -14.41 18.34 7.44
N ILE A 36 -13.35 17.96 6.74
CA ILE A 36 -13.45 17.39 5.40
C ILE A 36 -14.19 16.06 5.43
N LYS A 37 -13.90 15.17 6.38
CA LYS A 37 -14.64 13.91 6.53
C LYS A 37 -16.14 14.15 6.79
N HIS A 38 -16.48 15.09 7.66
CA HIS A 38 -17.88 15.47 7.88
C HIS A 38 -18.53 16.04 6.62
N ALA A 39 -17.80 16.85 5.83
CA ALA A 39 -18.30 17.36 4.56
C ALA A 39 -18.66 16.24 3.59
N PHE A 40 -17.85 15.18 3.49
CA PHE A 40 -18.19 14.00 2.68
C PHE A 40 -19.41 13.24 3.19
N VAL A 41 -19.58 13.12 4.51
CA VAL A 41 -20.78 12.52 5.12
C VAL A 41 -22.02 13.32 4.74
N TYR A 42 -22.04 14.63 5.00
CA TYR A 42 -23.18 15.49 4.70
C TYR A 42 -23.47 15.55 3.20
N PHE A 43 -22.44 15.64 2.37
CA PHE A 43 -22.61 15.64 0.91
C PHE A 43 -23.22 14.32 0.43
N THR A 44 -22.76 13.18 0.95
CA THR A 44 -23.32 11.87 0.59
C THR A 44 -24.79 11.74 1.02
N MET A 45 -25.14 12.24 2.20
CA MET A 45 -26.53 12.27 2.67
C MET A 45 -27.40 13.14 1.76
N ALA A 46 -26.93 14.34 1.40
CA ALA A 46 -27.64 15.22 0.47
C ALA A 46 -27.84 14.57 -0.91
N LEU A 47 -26.83 13.89 -1.45
CA LEU A 47 -26.97 13.14 -2.71
C LEU A 47 -28.03 12.03 -2.59
N LYS A 48 -28.12 11.35 -1.45
CA LYS A 48 -29.15 10.34 -1.19
C LYS A 48 -30.55 10.96 -1.15
N ASP A 49 -30.71 12.06 -0.41
CA ASP A 49 -31.99 12.76 -0.26
C ASP A 49 -32.51 13.29 -1.60
N HIS A 50 -31.62 13.67 -2.51
CA HIS A 50 -31.95 14.07 -3.88
C HIS A 50 -32.06 12.90 -4.88
N GLY A 51 -32.05 11.64 -4.44
CA GLY A 51 -32.19 10.46 -5.31
C GLY A 51 -31.01 10.22 -6.26
N LEU A 52 -29.86 10.87 -6.02
CA LEU A 52 -28.66 10.72 -6.83
C LEU A 52 -27.86 9.47 -6.47
N ILE A 53 -28.08 8.88 -5.29
CA ILE A 53 -27.53 7.59 -4.89
C ILE A 53 -28.55 6.48 -5.12
N GLN A 54 -28.16 5.43 -5.85
CA GLN A 54 -28.94 4.21 -6.03
C GLN A 54 -28.34 3.10 -5.17
N ASN A 55 -29.21 2.21 -4.65
CA ASN A 55 -28.80 1.10 -3.81
C ASN A 55 -28.28 -0.09 -4.63
N ASP A 56 -27.34 0.13 -5.54
CA ASP A 56 -26.85 -0.90 -6.45
C ASP A 56 -25.36 -1.22 -6.22
N ALA A 57 -24.46 -0.30 -6.56
CA ALA A 57 -23.04 -0.53 -6.66
C ALA A 57 -22.21 0.71 -6.33
N VAL A 58 -21.15 0.50 -5.56
CA VAL A 58 -20.07 1.47 -5.38
C VAL A 58 -18.85 1.03 -6.18
N PHE A 59 -18.21 1.99 -6.85
CA PHE A 59 -17.03 1.75 -7.65
C PHE A 59 -15.78 2.23 -6.93
N ILE A 60 -14.81 1.35 -6.75
CA ILE A 60 -13.55 1.63 -6.06
C ILE A 60 -12.41 1.50 -7.05
N ASP A 61 -11.58 2.53 -7.12
CA ASP A 61 -10.34 2.48 -7.89
C ASP A 61 -9.25 3.35 -7.24
N GLY A 62 -8.01 3.03 -7.60
CA GLY A 62 -6.81 3.62 -7.06
C GLY A 62 -6.03 4.40 -8.10
N THR A 63 -5.43 5.51 -7.70
CA THR A 63 -4.49 6.26 -8.52
C THR A 63 -3.28 6.68 -7.70
N LYS A 64 -2.11 6.66 -8.33
CA LYS A 64 -0.87 7.08 -7.68
C LYS A 64 -0.65 8.57 -7.94
N VAL A 65 -0.31 9.29 -6.89
CA VAL A 65 -0.01 10.73 -6.91
C VAL A 65 1.45 10.94 -6.50
N GLU A 66 2.20 11.70 -7.29
CA GLU A 66 3.62 11.96 -7.02
C GLU A 66 3.76 12.83 -5.76
N ALA A 67 4.66 12.48 -4.85
CA ALA A 67 4.89 13.28 -3.64
C ALA A 67 5.74 14.53 -3.93
N ASP A 68 5.60 15.60 -3.14
CA ASP A 68 6.51 16.75 -3.19
C ASP A 68 7.86 16.41 -2.53
N THR A 69 8.68 15.63 -3.23
CA THR A 69 9.97 15.18 -2.72
C THR A 69 11.04 15.17 -3.80
N ASN A 70 12.30 15.07 -3.38
CA ASN A 70 13.41 14.85 -4.30
C ASN A 70 13.36 13.39 -4.82
N LYS A 71 13.26 13.26 -6.15
CA LYS A 71 13.13 12.00 -6.90
C LYS A 71 14.21 10.96 -6.58
N TYR A 72 15.41 11.39 -6.21
CA TYR A 72 16.57 10.51 -6.00
C TYR A 72 16.88 10.22 -4.53
N SER A 73 16.04 10.69 -3.59
CA SER A 73 16.35 10.65 -2.15
C SER A 73 15.54 9.59 -1.40
N PHE A 74 16.10 8.38 -1.26
CA PHE A 74 15.36 7.26 -0.67
C PHE A 74 16.15 6.35 0.25
N THR A 75 15.39 5.57 1.03
CA THR A 75 15.90 4.54 1.92
C THR A 75 15.12 3.25 1.68
N TRP A 76 15.82 2.17 1.32
CA TRP A 76 15.24 0.84 1.13
C TRP A 76 15.41 -0.02 2.37
N ARG A 77 14.34 -0.69 2.80
CA ARG A 77 14.36 -1.56 3.98
C ARG A 77 15.39 -2.67 3.85
N ARG A 78 15.41 -3.37 2.71
CA ARG A 78 16.39 -4.45 2.46
C ARG A 78 17.84 -3.98 2.53
N ALA A 79 18.12 -2.76 2.08
CA ALA A 79 19.46 -2.20 2.17
C ALA A 79 19.82 -1.91 3.62
N VAL A 80 18.92 -1.26 4.37
CA VAL A 80 19.11 -1.00 5.80
C VAL A 80 19.32 -2.30 6.57
N GLU A 81 18.45 -3.30 6.41
CA GLU A 81 18.56 -4.61 7.06
C GLU A 81 19.92 -5.27 6.77
N LYS A 82 20.35 -5.30 5.49
CA LYS A 82 21.64 -5.87 5.08
C LYS A 82 22.82 -5.15 5.71
N TYR A 83 22.85 -3.81 5.67
CA TYR A 83 23.98 -3.05 6.18
C TYR A 83 23.98 -2.93 7.72
N HIS A 84 22.81 -2.97 8.34
CA HIS A 84 22.67 -3.02 9.80
C HIS A 84 23.14 -4.37 10.33
N ALA A 85 22.75 -5.48 9.72
CA ALA A 85 23.24 -6.81 10.09
C ALA A 85 24.78 -6.90 10.01
N LYS A 86 25.40 -6.37 8.95
CA LYS A 86 26.87 -6.28 8.84
C LYS A 86 27.51 -5.41 9.92
N LEU A 87 26.84 -4.32 10.31
CA LEU A 87 27.32 -3.46 11.40
C LEU A 87 27.25 -4.18 12.74
N ARG A 88 26.16 -4.91 13.01
CA ARG A 88 25.99 -5.73 14.21
C ARG A 88 27.07 -6.79 14.31
N GLU A 89 27.33 -7.54 13.23
CA GLU A 89 28.42 -8.52 13.17
C GLU A 89 29.80 -7.91 13.46
N LYS A 90 30.10 -6.74 12.87
CA LYS A 90 31.36 -6.01 13.13
C LYS A 90 31.46 -5.57 14.60
N THR A 91 30.34 -5.20 15.21
CA THR A 91 30.28 -4.76 16.60
C THR A 91 30.43 -5.93 17.56
N SER A 92 29.77 -7.07 17.31
CA SER A 92 29.95 -8.30 18.10
C SER A 92 31.41 -8.74 18.12
N LYS A 93 32.08 -8.78 16.97
CA LYS A 93 33.53 -9.10 16.89
C LYS A 93 34.41 -8.08 17.62
N LEU A 94 34.00 -6.82 17.68
CA LEU A 94 34.73 -5.79 18.42
C LEU A 94 34.55 -5.99 19.93
N TYR A 95 33.32 -6.27 20.34
CA TYR A 95 32.94 -6.53 21.73
C TYR A 95 33.65 -7.77 22.29
N GLU A 96 33.64 -8.90 21.57
CA GLU A 96 34.37 -10.12 21.95
C GLU A 96 35.86 -9.82 22.23
N LYS A 97 36.51 -9.04 21.35
CA LYS A 97 37.91 -8.60 21.53
C LYS A 97 38.12 -7.66 22.73
N LEU A 98 37.09 -6.91 23.14
CA LEU A 98 37.15 -6.01 24.29
C LEU A 98 36.95 -6.77 25.60
N VAL A 99 36.06 -7.78 25.61
CA VAL A 99 35.84 -8.69 26.73
C VAL A 99 37.08 -9.57 26.96
N GLU A 100 37.64 -10.18 25.92
CA GLU A 100 38.87 -10.98 25.99
C GLU A 100 40.04 -10.19 26.61
N LYS A 101 40.11 -8.89 26.32
CA LYS A 101 41.14 -7.98 26.85
C LYS A 101 40.78 -7.36 28.20
N GLN A 102 39.69 -7.79 28.82
CA GLN A 102 39.17 -7.29 30.11
C GLN A 102 39.03 -5.75 30.13
N VAL A 103 38.53 -5.20 29.02
CA VAL A 103 38.32 -3.75 28.85
C VAL A 103 36.88 -3.37 29.15
N VAL A 104 35.94 -4.26 28.82
CA VAL A 104 34.49 -4.05 28.85
C VAL A 104 33.86 -5.20 29.65
N GLN A 105 32.80 -4.92 30.41
CA GLN A 105 32.07 -5.95 31.18
C GLN A 105 31.16 -6.80 30.29
N GLU A 106 30.80 -8.00 30.76
CA GLU A 106 29.84 -8.83 30.05
C GLU A 106 28.44 -8.21 30.04
N MET A 107 27.97 -7.85 28.85
CA MET A 107 26.65 -7.34 28.53
C MET A 107 25.82 -8.38 27.80
N ALA A 108 24.50 -8.25 27.90
CA ALA A 108 23.56 -9.07 27.14
C ALA A 108 23.79 -8.93 25.62
N PRO A 109 23.72 -10.01 24.82
CA PRO A 109 24.01 -9.99 23.38
C PRO A 109 23.17 -8.98 22.59
N GLU A 110 21.91 -8.78 22.99
CA GLU A 110 21.00 -7.81 22.35
C GLU A 110 21.49 -6.37 22.54
N LEU A 111 21.91 -6.04 23.77
CA LEU A 111 22.42 -4.72 24.11
C LEU A 111 23.69 -4.38 23.32
N VAL A 112 24.61 -5.34 23.20
CA VAL A 112 25.90 -5.18 22.48
C VAL A 112 25.72 -4.71 21.03
N THR A 113 24.65 -5.18 20.37
CA THR A 113 24.40 -4.89 18.96
C THR A 113 23.59 -3.62 18.71
N SER A 114 23.07 -2.99 19.77
CA SER A 114 22.30 -1.75 19.74
C SER A 114 23.20 -0.51 19.80
N ALA A 115 22.68 0.63 19.36
CA ALA A 115 23.37 1.91 19.53
C ALA A 115 23.62 2.26 21.01
N GLU A 116 22.74 1.84 21.91
CA GLU A 116 22.85 2.09 23.35
C GLU A 116 24.02 1.30 23.95
N GLY A 117 24.12 0.00 23.68
CA GLY A 117 25.27 -0.79 24.14
C GLY A 117 26.60 -0.33 23.54
N MET A 118 26.59 0.20 22.30
CA MET A 118 27.78 0.85 21.75
C MET A 118 28.20 2.12 22.49
N GLU A 119 27.26 2.90 23.03
CA GLU A 119 27.57 4.06 23.89
C GLU A 119 28.11 3.60 25.25
N VAL A 120 27.58 2.52 25.84
CA VAL A 120 28.13 1.92 27.08
C VAL A 120 29.57 1.47 26.86
N MET A 121 29.85 0.71 25.79
CA MET A 121 31.21 0.32 25.42
C MET A 121 32.16 1.52 25.28
N LYS A 122 31.67 2.63 24.72
CA LYS A 122 32.46 3.86 24.56
C LYS A 122 32.75 4.53 25.91
N GLN A 123 31.82 4.49 26.86
CA GLN A 123 32.01 5.00 28.22
C GLN A 123 33.03 4.16 28.98
N GLU A 124 32.91 2.84 29.00
CA GLU A 124 33.86 1.95 29.67
C GLU A 124 35.27 2.06 29.06
N LEU A 125 35.37 2.21 27.73
CA LEU A 125 36.64 2.52 27.07
C LEU A 125 37.22 3.85 27.53
N ALA A 126 36.39 4.87 27.75
CA ALA A 126 36.85 6.16 28.25
C ALA A 126 37.41 6.03 29.67
N GLU A 127 36.71 5.33 30.57
CA GLU A 127 37.17 5.05 31.94
C GLU A 127 38.47 4.24 31.98
N LYS A 128 38.60 3.23 31.10
CA LYS A 128 39.85 2.46 31.04
C LYS A 128 41.01 3.29 30.47
N ILE A 129 40.73 4.20 29.55
CA ILE A 129 41.73 5.13 29.01
C ILE A 129 42.17 6.13 30.08
N THR A 130 41.26 6.67 30.91
CA THR A 130 41.62 7.61 31.99
C THR A 130 42.50 6.93 33.04
N LYS A 131 42.13 5.71 33.48
CA LYS A 131 42.97 4.88 34.37
C LYS A 131 44.37 4.65 33.79
N LEU A 132 44.46 4.29 32.50
CA LEU A 132 45.76 4.12 31.83
C LEU A 132 46.56 5.43 31.73
N ASP A 133 45.90 6.57 31.52
CA ASP A 133 46.57 7.88 31.47
C ASP A 133 47.15 8.27 32.85
N GLU A 134 46.50 7.90 33.96
CA GLU A 134 47.03 8.03 35.33
C GLU A 134 48.22 7.10 35.59
N GLU A 135 48.10 5.82 35.23
CA GLU A 135 49.18 4.82 35.36
C GLU A 135 50.43 5.20 34.54
N ILE A 136 50.26 5.86 33.39
CA ILE A 136 51.37 6.33 32.55
C ILE A 136 52.12 7.50 33.19
N LYS A 137 51.45 8.36 33.99
CA LYS A 137 52.13 9.45 34.70
C LYS A 137 53.15 8.95 35.72
N GLN A 138 52.92 7.76 36.27
CA GLN A 138 53.81 7.11 37.24
C GLN A 138 54.92 6.26 36.59
N GLU A 139 54.98 6.16 35.26
CA GLU A 139 56.04 5.40 34.57
C GLU A 139 57.38 6.15 34.55
N PRO A 140 58.54 5.45 34.71
CA PRO A 140 59.85 6.06 34.58
C PRO A 140 60.10 6.60 33.16
N LYS A 141 60.81 7.74 33.05
CA LYS A 141 60.99 8.48 31.77
C LYS A 141 61.72 7.70 30.66
N ILE A 142 62.57 6.73 31.00
CA ILE A 142 63.36 5.95 30.04
C ILE A 142 63.01 4.46 30.19
N ILE A 143 62.33 3.90 29.20
CA ILE A 143 61.94 2.48 29.14
C ILE A 143 62.57 1.87 27.89
N LYS A 144 63.57 0.99 28.05
CA LYS A 144 64.14 0.22 26.92
C LYS A 144 63.03 -0.66 26.31
N GLY A 145 62.76 -0.50 25.01
CA GLY A 145 61.68 -1.21 24.29
C GLY A 145 60.32 -0.47 24.22
N GLY A 146 60.20 0.70 24.86
CA GLY A 146 59.01 1.57 24.81
C GLY A 146 57.82 1.09 25.66
N SER A 147 57.05 2.05 26.20
CA SER A 147 55.92 1.75 27.11
C SER A 147 54.82 0.91 26.45
N VAL A 148 54.56 -0.27 27.04
CA VAL A 148 53.45 -1.16 26.68
C VAL A 148 52.11 -0.50 26.98
N ARG A 149 52.00 0.27 28.08
CA ARG A 149 50.79 1.02 28.46
C ARG A 149 50.46 2.11 27.42
N LYS A 150 51.47 2.83 26.91
CA LYS A 150 51.28 3.81 25.81
C LYS A 150 50.80 3.14 24.51
N ARG A 151 51.26 1.91 24.20
CA ARG A 151 50.75 1.13 23.05
C ARG A 151 49.29 0.71 23.27
N ARG A 152 48.96 0.18 24.45
CA ARG A 152 47.57 -0.20 24.82
C ARG A 152 46.63 1.02 24.77
N ARG A 153 47.04 2.16 25.32
CA ARG A 153 46.27 3.41 25.26
C ARG A 153 45.97 3.84 23.82
N ARG A 154 46.98 3.82 22.94
CA ARG A 154 46.79 4.19 21.51
C ARG A 154 45.77 3.27 20.83
N PHE A 155 45.83 1.97 21.12
CA PHE A 155 44.85 1.00 20.62
C PHE A 155 43.44 1.31 21.13
N LEU A 156 43.25 1.55 22.44
CA LEU A 156 41.92 1.88 23.00
C LEU A 156 41.38 3.23 22.48
N LYS A 157 42.22 4.26 22.34
CA LYS A 157 41.83 5.55 21.75
C LYS A 157 41.37 5.38 20.29
N LYS A 158 42.04 4.51 19.51
CA LYS A 158 41.61 4.16 18.14
C LYS A 158 40.23 3.50 18.13
N LEU A 159 39.98 2.54 19.02
CA LEU A 159 38.67 1.87 19.11
C LEU A 159 37.56 2.82 19.56
N ARG A 160 37.82 3.68 20.57
CA ARG A 160 36.87 4.70 21.02
C ARG A 160 36.52 5.67 19.89
N HIS A 161 37.51 6.10 19.12
CA HIS A 161 37.30 6.97 17.96
C HIS A 161 36.44 6.28 16.88
N GLN A 162 36.70 5.00 16.60
CA GLN A 162 35.90 4.21 15.67
C GLN A 162 34.44 4.05 16.13
N LEU A 163 34.21 3.80 17.43
CA LEU A 163 32.86 3.73 18.00
C LEU A 163 32.14 5.07 17.86
N SER A 164 32.79 6.16 18.25
CA SER A 164 32.21 7.51 18.27
C SER A 164 31.86 8.04 16.87
N ASN A 165 32.72 7.81 15.89
CA ASN A 165 32.61 8.49 14.59
C ASN A 165 32.04 7.62 13.45
N ASP A 166 32.09 6.29 13.58
CA ASP A 166 31.57 5.36 12.55
C ASP A 166 30.41 4.53 13.11
N LEU A 167 30.65 3.72 14.14
CA LEU A 167 29.70 2.66 14.54
C LEU A 167 28.42 3.22 15.16
N ILE A 168 28.52 4.08 16.19
CA ILE A 168 27.36 4.63 16.90
C ILE A 168 26.47 5.50 15.98
N PRO A 169 27.00 6.46 15.19
CA PRO A 169 26.17 7.26 14.29
C PRO A 169 25.42 6.39 13.26
N ARG A 170 26.06 5.33 12.76
CA ARG A 170 25.43 4.40 11.81
C ARG A 170 24.37 3.53 12.46
N ALA A 171 24.60 3.03 13.67
CA ALA A 171 23.61 2.27 14.43
C ALA A 171 22.35 3.11 14.67
N LYS A 172 22.51 4.32 15.22
CA LYS A 172 21.41 5.29 15.42
C LYS A 172 20.65 5.59 14.12
N LYS A 173 21.38 5.72 12.99
CA LYS A 173 20.77 5.94 11.68
C LYS A 173 19.91 4.76 11.22
N TYR A 174 20.38 3.53 11.40
CA TYR A 174 19.64 2.33 10.98
C TYR A 174 18.43 2.06 11.87
N GLU A 175 18.56 2.22 13.20
CA GLU A 175 17.45 2.10 14.14
C GLU A 175 16.35 3.13 13.87
N ARG A 176 16.73 4.40 13.60
CA ARG A 176 15.77 5.43 13.16
C ARG A 176 15.07 5.02 11.86
N ALA A 177 15.80 4.49 10.89
CA ALA A 177 15.20 4.04 9.63
C ALA A 177 14.23 2.86 9.84
N GLU A 178 14.57 1.90 10.72
CA GLU A 178 13.69 0.80 11.12
C GLU A 178 12.38 1.29 11.73
N ASN A 179 12.46 2.28 12.62
CA ASN A 179 11.28 2.93 13.21
C ASN A 179 10.41 3.64 12.17
N ILE A 180 11.03 4.32 11.19
CA ILE A 180 10.29 5.01 10.12
C ILE A 180 9.59 4.02 9.19
N PHE A 181 10.17 2.85 8.91
CA PHE A 181 9.56 1.92 7.95
C PHE A 181 8.16 1.51 8.38
N GLN A 182 7.87 1.29 9.67
CA GLN A 182 6.54 0.89 10.16
C GLN A 182 5.92 -0.26 9.32
N GLY A 183 6.75 -1.25 8.93
CA GLY A 183 6.34 -2.37 8.08
C GLY A 183 6.44 -2.14 6.55
N ARG A 184 6.65 -0.89 6.09
CA ARG A 184 6.85 -0.52 4.69
C ARG A 184 8.22 -0.96 4.16
N ASN A 185 8.36 -1.04 2.84
CA ASN A 185 9.60 -1.48 2.18
C ASN A 185 10.56 -0.33 1.81
N SER A 186 10.05 0.90 1.74
CA SER A 186 10.80 2.10 1.39
C SER A 186 10.13 3.34 1.98
N TYR A 187 10.89 4.43 2.09
CA TYR A 187 10.37 5.77 2.36
C TYR A 187 11.25 6.84 1.70
N SER A 188 10.70 8.03 1.44
CA SER A 188 11.46 9.19 0.96
C SER A 188 12.18 9.91 2.10
N LYS A 189 13.40 10.41 1.85
CA LYS A 189 14.18 11.13 2.87
C LYS A 189 13.58 12.49 3.26
N THR A 190 12.74 13.07 2.40
CA THR A 190 12.16 14.41 2.59
C THR A 190 10.69 14.37 3.00
N ASP A 191 9.96 13.34 2.58
CA ASP A 191 8.63 13.01 3.08
C ASP A 191 8.61 11.54 3.52
N HIS A 192 8.70 11.31 4.82
CA HIS A 192 8.82 9.97 5.37
C HIS A 192 7.55 9.13 5.22
N ASP A 193 6.41 9.73 4.90
CA ASP A 193 5.14 9.01 4.71
C ASP A 193 4.97 8.52 3.26
N ALA A 194 5.62 9.19 2.31
CA ALA A 194 5.65 8.80 0.91
C ALA A 194 6.52 7.54 0.68
N THR A 195 6.04 6.64 -0.17
CA THR A 195 6.76 5.40 -0.52
C THR A 195 7.02 5.31 -2.02
N PHE A 196 7.97 4.48 -2.42
CA PHE A 196 8.29 4.32 -3.84
C PHE A 196 7.25 3.46 -4.53
N MET A 197 6.62 4.04 -5.55
CA MET A 197 5.59 3.42 -6.35
C MET A 197 5.93 3.56 -7.83
N CYS A 198 5.61 2.54 -8.61
CA CYS A 198 5.68 2.61 -10.06
C CYS A 198 4.58 3.57 -10.55
N MET A 199 4.97 4.68 -11.16
CA MET A 199 4.03 5.68 -11.69
C MET A 199 3.53 5.25 -13.07
N LYS A 200 2.27 5.56 -13.37
CA LYS A 200 1.68 5.33 -14.70
C LYS A 200 2.03 6.45 -15.68
N GLU A 201 2.31 7.66 -15.18
CA GLU A 201 2.57 8.87 -15.96
C GLU A 201 4.06 9.22 -15.91
N ASP A 202 4.82 8.57 -16.77
CA ASP A 202 6.22 8.87 -17.05
C ASP A 202 6.30 9.29 -18.53
N PRO A 203 6.95 10.41 -18.90
CA PRO A 203 7.13 10.83 -20.29
C PRO A 203 7.60 9.71 -21.23
N MET A 204 8.41 8.76 -20.71
CA MET A 204 8.92 7.63 -21.48
C MET A 204 8.11 6.33 -21.29
N MET A 205 7.06 6.34 -20.44
CA MET A 205 6.27 5.16 -20.07
C MET A 205 7.11 3.97 -19.55
N ASN A 206 8.31 4.25 -19.02
CA ASN A 206 9.29 3.26 -18.58
C ASN A 206 9.01 2.71 -17.18
N ARG A 207 7.86 3.06 -16.58
CA ARG A 207 7.46 2.62 -15.23
C ARG A 207 8.48 3.03 -14.16
N GLU A 208 8.94 4.29 -14.22
CA GLU A 208 9.86 4.83 -13.21
C GLU A 208 9.26 4.74 -11.80
N LEU A 209 10.11 4.37 -10.84
CA LEU A 209 9.77 4.36 -9.42
C LEU A 209 9.94 5.76 -8.86
N LYS A 210 8.84 6.38 -8.44
CA LYS A 210 8.86 7.68 -7.77
C LYS A 210 8.22 7.60 -6.38
N PRO A 211 8.66 8.45 -5.45
CA PRO A 211 7.96 8.60 -4.17
C PRO A 211 6.56 9.16 -4.42
N GLY A 212 5.57 8.53 -3.80
CA GLY A 212 4.18 8.90 -3.97
C GLY A 212 3.27 8.27 -2.95
N TYR A 213 1.99 8.54 -3.15
CA TYR A 213 0.89 8.01 -2.36
C TYR A 213 -0.10 7.31 -3.28
N ASN A 214 -0.78 6.30 -2.76
CA ASN A 214 -1.87 5.62 -3.43
C ASN A 214 -3.20 6.20 -2.93
N LEU A 215 -3.82 7.07 -3.72
CA LEU A 215 -5.13 7.64 -3.47
C LEU A 215 -6.20 6.64 -3.93
N GLN A 216 -7.08 6.29 -3.03
CA GLN A 216 -8.24 5.42 -3.26
C GLN A 216 -9.49 6.28 -3.18
N ILE A 217 -10.43 6.08 -4.09
CA ILE A 217 -11.72 6.76 -4.07
C ILE A 217 -12.85 5.75 -4.23
N ALA A 218 -13.97 6.04 -3.59
CA ALA A 218 -15.25 5.38 -3.80
C ALA A 218 -16.14 6.33 -4.59
N THR A 219 -16.70 5.88 -5.70
CA THR A 219 -17.57 6.70 -6.53
C THR A 219 -18.90 6.03 -6.83
N HIS A 220 -19.91 6.87 -7.05
CA HIS A 220 -21.20 6.47 -7.58
C HIS A 220 -21.76 7.61 -8.44
N LYS A 221 -22.20 7.30 -9.66
CA LYS A 221 -22.55 8.29 -10.70
C LYS A 221 -21.46 9.35 -10.85
N GLN A 222 -20.18 8.96 -10.80
CA GLN A 222 -19.00 9.83 -10.82
C GLN A 222 -19.01 10.96 -9.76
N PHE A 223 -19.73 10.81 -8.66
CA PHE A 223 -19.49 11.58 -7.43
C PHE A 223 -18.57 10.79 -6.52
N VAL A 224 -17.60 11.45 -5.90
CA VAL A 224 -16.72 10.85 -4.90
C VAL A 224 -17.46 10.82 -3.57
N LEU A 225 -17.73 9.63 -3.04
CA LEU A 225 -18.45 9.47 -1.77
C LEU A 225 -17.48 9.41 -0.59
N ASP A 226 -16.31 8.81 -0.80
CA ASP A 226 -15.24 8.75 0.19
C ASP A 226 -13.88 8.57 -0.50
N TYR A 227 -12.82 8.85 0.25
CA TYR A 227 -11.45 8.77 -0.23
C TYR A 227 -10.49 8.34 0.89
N GLY A 228 -9.35 7.76 0.52
CA GLY A 228 -8.32 7.36 1.46
C GLY A 228 -6.94 7.41 0.82
N LEU A 229 -5.97 7.89 1.57
CA LEU A 229 -4.59 7.96 1.10
C LEU A 229 -3.76 6.84 1.73
N PHE A 230 -3.02 6.08 0.94
CA PHE A 230 -2.25 4.95 1.45
C PHE A 230 -0.79 5.00 1.00
N SER A 231 0.11 4.65 1.92
CA SER A 231 1.52 4.41 1.60
C SER A 231 1.76 3.08 0.88
N ASN A 232 0.74 2.23 0.71
CA ASN A 232 0.88 0.91 0.09
C ASN A 232 0.91 1.02 -1.45
N PRO A 233 1.96 0.54 -2.14
CA PRO A 233 2.06 0.67 -3.61
C PRO A 233 1.06 -0.17 -4.42
N THR A 234 0.45 -1.17 -3.78
CA THR A 234 -0.46 -2.15 -4.39
C THR A 234 -1.86 -2.00 -3.83
N ASP A 235 -2.84 -2.00 -4.71
CA ASP A 235 -4.26 -1.78 -4.41
C ASP A 235 -4.89 -2.91 -3.60
N THR A 236 -4.38 -4.14 -3.72
CA THR A 236 -4.91 -5.31 -3.00
C THR A 236 -5.05 -5.09 -1.50
N ARG A 237 -4.14 -4.36 -0.87
CA ARG A 237 -4.11 -4.20 0.59
C ARG A 237 -4.76 -2.92 1.09
N THR A 238 -5.19 -2.03 0.19
CA THR A 238 -5.85 -0.76 0.56
C THR A 238 -7.36 -0.94 0.71
N LEU A 239 -7.95 -1.92 0.03
CA LEU A 239 -9.40 -2.11 -0.02
C LEU A 239 -10.06 -2.28 1.36
N VAL A 240 -9.60 -3.24 2.16
CA VAL A 240 -10.24 -3.53 3.46
C VAL A 240 -10.12 -2.35 4.43
N PRO A 241 -8.94 -1.72 4.62
CA PRO A 241 -8.84 -0.48 5.37
C PRO A 241 -9.76 0.63 4.84
N PHE A 242 -9.84 0.78 3.51
CA PHE A 242 -10.67 1.79 2.86
C PHE A 242 -12.17 1.54 3.09
N LEU A 243 -12.66 0.32 2.88
CA LEU A 243 -14.04 -0.07 3.16
C LEU A 243 -14.40 0.07 4.64
N THR A 244 -13.46 -0.17 5.55
CA THR A 244 -13.70 -0.03 7.00
C THR A 244 -13.96 1.42 7.41
N GLN A 245 -13.37 2.40 6.73
CA GLN A 245 -13.62 3.81 7.02
C GLN A 245 -14.82 4.41 6.27
N PHE A 246 -15.34 3.70 5.26
CA PHE A 246 -16.34 4.24 4.35
C PHE A 246 -17.72 4.29 5.00
N HIS A 247 -18.19 5.49 5.34
CA HIS A 247 -19.44 5.72 6.09
C HIS A 247 -20.72 5.32 5.34
N ALA A 248 -20.70 5.33 4.01
CA ALA A 248 -21.88 5.07 3.18
C ALA A 248 -21.86 3.68 2.51
N LEU A 249 -21.01 2.77 2.98
CA LEU A 249 -20.91 1.42 2.45
C LEU A 249 -22.25 0.68 2.48
N ASP A 250 -23.06 0.92 3.50
CA ASP A 250 -24.36 0.25 3.68
C ASP A 250 -25.40 0.63 2.63
N PHE A 251 -25.20 1.73 1.90
CA PHE A 251 -26.10 2.12 0.82
C PHE A 251 -25.96 1.23 -0.41
N PHE A 252 -24.89 0.44 -0.52
CA PHE A 252 -24.59 -0.35 -1.71
C PHE A 252 -24.61 -1.85 -1.40
N GLU A 253 -25.09 -2.63 -2.36
CA GLU A 253 -25.05 -4.09 -2.30
C GLU A 253 -23.75 -4.63 -2.93
N HIS A 254 -23.33 -4.02 -4.04
CA HIS A 254 -22.19 -4.46 -4.83
C HIS A 254 -20.95 -3.58 -4.61
N ILE A 255 -19.81 -4.23 -4.38
CA ILE A 255 -18.49 -3.58 -4.36
C ILE A 255 -17.78 -3.90 -5.67
N VAL A 256 -17.55 -2.88 -6.49
CA VAL A 256 -16.97 -3.04 -7.82
C VAL A 256 -15.56 -2.46 -7.83
N ALA A 257 -14.57 -3.25 -8.23
CA ALA A 257 -13.18 -2.81 -8.26
C ALA A 257 -12.37 -3.54 -9.32
N ASP A 258 -11.16 -3.03 -9.60
CA ASP A 258 -10.25 -3.58 -10.59
C ASP A 258 -9.66 -4.95 -10.19
N ALA A 259 -8.99 -5.63 -11.14
CA ALA A 259 -8.43 -6.94 -10.88
C ALA A 259 -7.23 -6.95 -9.90
N GLY A 260 -6.64 -5.78 -9.63
CA GLY A 260 -5.60 -5.57 -8.62
C GLY A 260 -6.14 -5.73 -7.19
N TYR A 261 -7.43 -5.54 -6.98
CA TYR A 261 -8.09 -5.80 -5.70
C TYR A 261 -8.45 -7.27 -5.47
N GLY A 262 -8.48 -8.10 -6.52
CA GLY A 262 -8.91 -9.50 -6.42
C GLY A 262 -7.94 -10.38 -5.65
N SER A 263 -8.27 -10.71 -4.40
CA SER A 263 -7.51 -11.62 -3.54
C SER A 263 -8.42 -12.39 -2.59
N GLU A 264 -7.96 -13.56 -2.13
CA GLU A 264 -8.68 -14.39 -1.16
C GLU A 264 -9.05 -13.59 0.09
N TYR A 265 -8.10 -12.83 0.65
CA TYR A 265 -8.34 -11.98 1.81
C TYR A 265 -9.46 -10.97 1.57
N ASN A 266 -9.43 -10.27 0.44
CA ASN A 266 -10.45 -9.27 0.14
C ASN A 266 -11.82 -9.91 -0.09
N TYR A 267 -11.90 -11.04 -0.79
CA TYR A 267 -13.19 -11.74 -0.98
C TYR A 267 -13.77 -12.24 0.34
N THR A 268 -12.94 -12.84 1.21
CA THR A 268 -13.35 -13.25 2.56
C THR A 268 -13.88 -12.05 3.34
N MET A 269 -13.17 -10.93 3.37
CA MET A 269 -13.61 -9.76 4.12
C MET A 269 -14.90 -9.14 3.55
N ILE A 270 -15.04 -9.08 2.22
CA ILE A 270 -16.26 -8.53 1.58
C ILE A 270 -17.48 -9.38 1.87
N LEU A 271 -17.35 -10.71 1.74
CA LEU A 271 -18.47 -11.64 1.90
C LEU A 271 -18.82 -11.87 3.37
N ASP A 272 -17.81 -12.11 4.22
CA ASP A 272 -18.05 -12.61 5.58
C ASP A 272 -18.15 -11.48 6.61
N ARG A 273 -17.47 -10.34 6.38
CA ARG A 273 -17.46 -9.21 7.34
C ARG A 273 -18.34 -8.05 6.91
N PHE A 274 -18.30 -7.68 5.63
CA PHE A 274 -19.09 -6.55 5.12
C PHE A 274 -20.45 -6.99 4.55
N GLU A 275 -20.67 -8.30 4.38
CA GLU A 275 -21.91 -8.88 3.84
C GLU A 275 -22.33 -8.27 2.50
N LYS A 276 -21.35 -7.95 1.63
CA LYS A 276 -21.57 -7.35 0.30
C LYS A 276 -21.21 -8.32 -0.82
N GLN A 277 -21.68 -8.04 -2.04
CA GLN A 277 -21.34 -8.83 -3.22
C GLN A 277 -20.12 -8.26 -3.96
N PRO A 278 -18.99 -8.99 -4.07
CA PRO A 278 -17.83 -8.51 -4.81
C PRO A 278 -18.02 -8.69 -6.33
N VAL A 279 -18.00 -7.58 -7.07
CA VAL A 279 -17.88 -7.57 -8.54
C VAL A 279 -16.46 -7.15 -8.91
N ILE A 280 -15.51 -8.00 -8.53
CA ILE A 280 -14.08 -7.76 -8.66
C ILE A 280 -13.47 -8.98 -9.36
N PRO A 281 -12.87 -8.85 -10.55
CA PRO A 281 -12.15 -9.94 -11.17
C PRO A 281 -10.89 -10.28 -10.37
N TYR A 282 -10.47 -11.54 -10.36
CA TYR A 282 -9.13 -11.88 -9.85
C TYR A 282 -8.05 -11.64 -10.90
N THR A 283 -6.81 -11.45 -10.47
CA THR A 283 -5.66 -11.08 -11.32
C THR A 283 -5.44 -11.94 -12.56
N THR A 284 -5.72 -13.25 -12.50
CA THR A 284 -5.58 -14.16 -13.64
C THR A 284 -6.84 -14.33 -14.49
N TYR A 285 -7.96 -13.69 -14.13
CA TYR A 285 -9.27 -13.90 -14.75
C TYR A 285 -9.24 -13.72 -16.28
N GLN A 286 -8.73 -12.59 -16.78
CA GLN A 286 -8.63 -12.34 -18.21
C GLN A 286 -7.66 -13.30 -18.93
N LYS A 287 -6.60 -13.74 -18.24
CA LYS A 287 -5.63 -14.69 -18.82
C LYS A 287 -6.26 -16.08 -18.97
N GLU A 288 -7.02 -16.51 -17.96
CA GLU A 288 -7.72 -17.80 -17.92
C GLU A 288 -8.78 -17.94 -19.02
N GLN A 289 -9.31 -16.83 -19.54
CA GLN A 289 -10.27 -16.85 -20.65
C GLN A 289 -9.63 -17.12 -22.02
N LYS A 290 -8.33 -16.83 -22.20
CA LYS A 290 -7.66 -16.96 -23.50
C LYS A 290 -7.47 -18.44 -23.88
N ARG A 291 -7.68 -18.79 -25.15
CA ARG A 291 -7.47 -20.16 -25.69
C ARG A 291 -6.09 -20.73 -25.35
N LYS A 292 -5.04 -19.90 -25.43
CA LYS A 292 -3.67 -20.30 -25.07
C LYS A 292 -3.56 -20.78 -23.62
N PHE A 293 -4.29 -20.18 -22.69
CA PHE A 293 -4.24 -20.59 -21.28
C PHE A 293 -5.07 -21.85 -21.04
N LYS A 294 -6.29 -21.92 -21.61
CA LYS A 294 -7.18 -23.08 -21.49
C LYS A 294 -6.55 -24.36 -22.06
N ASN A 295 -5.78 -24.23 -23.12
CA ASN A 295 -5.13 -25.35 -23.79
C ASN A 295 -3.70 -25.59 -23.29
N ASP A 296 -3.21 -24.86 -22.28
CA ASP A 296 -1.87 -25.07 -21.74
C ASP A 296 -1.88 -26.24 -20.75
N PRO A 297 -1.31 -27.40 -21.10
CA PRO A 297 -1.34 -28.60 -20.26
C PRO A 297 -0.51 -28.44 -18.97
N THR A 298 0.43 -27.49 -18.94
CA THR A 298 1.30 -27.27 -17.77
C THR A 298 0.57 -26.62 -16.59
N LYS A 299 -0.64 -26.08 -16.81
CA LYS A 299 -1.43 -25.44 -15.76
C LYS A 299 -2.20 -26.50 -14.99
N SER A 300 -1.99 -26.55 -13.68
CA SER A 300 -2.71 -27.45 -12.78
C SER A 300 -4.23 -27.26 -12.76
N GLN A 301 -4.72 -26.14 -13.26
CA GLN A 301 -6.15 -25.84 -13.40
C GLN A 301 -6.81 -26.60 -14.56
N ASN A 302 -5.99 -27.08 -15.51
CA ASN A 302 -6.44 -27.84 -16.69
C ASN A 302 -6.20 -29.35 -16.50
N TRP A 303 -5.72 -29.78 -15.33
CA TRP A 303 -5.50 -31.18 -15.01
C TRP A 303 -6.82 -31.86 -14.68
N GLN A 304 -6.93 -33.14 -15.01
CA GLN A 304 -8.12 -33.92 -14.69
C GLN A 304 -8.16 -34.14 -13.19
N TYR A 305 -9.30 -33.82 -12.57
CA TYR A 305 -9.56 -34.05 -11.16
C TYR A 305 -10.63 -35.12 -11.01
N ASN A 306 -10.34 -36.16 -10.22
CA ASN A 306 -11.33 -37.13 -9.79
C ASN A 306 -11.79 -36.76 -8.37
N ALA A 307 -13.09 -36.47 -8.22
CA ALA A 307 -13.68 -36.05 -6.96
C ALA A 307 -13.99 -37.23 -6.02
N GLU A 308 -14.21 -38.44 -6.53
CA GLU A 308 -14.55 -39.64 -5.74
C GLU A 308 -13.34 -40.10 -4.92
N ASP A 309 -12.19 -40.18 -5.57
CA ASP A 309 -10.93 -40.68 -4.97
C ASP A 309 -9.96 -39.56 -4.55
N ASP A 310 -10.37 -38.28 -4.67
CA ASP A 310 -9.59 -37.06 -4.38
C ASP A 310 -8.15 -37.11 -4.94
N TYR A 311 -8.01 -37.21 -6.27
CA TYR A 311 -6.71 -37.16 -6.96
C TYR A 311 -6.73 -36.33 -8.25
N TYR A 312 -5.54 -35.86 -8.65
CA TYR A 312 -5.31 -35.20 -9.93
C TYR A 312 -4.46 -36.07 -10.86
N ILE A 313 -4.69 -35.97 -12.18
CA ILE A 313 -3.80 -36.51 -13.21
C ILE A 313 -3.21 -35.32 -13.98
N ASP A 314 -1.88 -35.21 -13.98
CA ASP A 314 -1.22 -34.19 -14.78
C ASP A 314 -1.21 -34.52 -16.27
N TYR A 315 -0.74 -33.57 -17.09
CA TYR A 315 -0.67 -33.74 -18.54
C TYR A 315 0.33 -34.82 -19.00
N LEU A 316 1.18 -35.32 -18.12
CA LEU A 316 2.11 -36.42 -18.39
C LEU A 316 1.50 -37.77 -18.00
N GLY A 317 0.30 -37.79 -17.41
CA GLY A 317 -0.38 -38.99 -16.91
C GLY A 317 0.03 -39.38 -15.49
N VAL A 318 0.76 -38.54 -14.75
CA VAL A 318 1.18 -38.81 -13.38
C VAL A 318 0.02 -38.53 -12.42
N ARG A 319 -0.30 -39.51 -11.57
CA ARG A 319 -1.32 -39.41 -10.52
C ARG A 319 -0.77 -38.72 -9.27
N PHE A 320 -1.51 -37.74 -8.79
CA PHE A 320 -1.28 -36.98 -7.56
C PHE A 320 -2.43 -37.21 -6.58
N SER A 321 -2.24 -38.10 -5.61
CA SER A 321 -3.24 -38.37 -4.59
C SER A 321 -3.14 -37.38 -3.42
N PHE A 322 -4.25 -37.17 -2.72
CA PHE A 322 -4.28 -36.34 -1.52
C PHE A 322 -3.24 -36.82 -0.50
N TYR A 323 -2.44 -35.88 0.03
CA TYR A 323 -1.40 -36.19 0.99
C TYR A 323 -1.71 -35.63 2.38
N ARG A 324 -1.98 -34.33 2.49
CA ARG A 324 -2.33 -33.68 3.75
C ARG A 324 -2.89 -32.27 3.57
N TYR A 325 -3.54 -31.78 4.61
CA TYR A 325 -3.81 -30.36 4.78
C TYR A 325 -2.56 -29.60 5.22
N SER A 326 -2.47 -28.34 4.80
CA SER A 326 -1.41 -27.44 5.18
C SER A 326 -1.96 -26.04 5.39
N LYS A 327 -1.53 -25.40 6.49
CA LYS A 327 -1.86 -24.01 6.78
C LYS A 327 -0.62 -23.17 6.53
N SER A 328 -0.78 -22.05 5.84
CA SER A 328 0.28 -21.06 5.69
C SER A 328 -0.26 -19.71 6.14
N THR A 329 0.46 -19.08 7.07
CA THR A 329 0.23 -17.69 7.42
C THR A 329 1.07 -16.82 6.49
N ASP A 330 0.47 -15.81 5.88
CA ASP A 330 1.24 -14.83 5.12
C ASP A 330 2.01 -13.88 6.05
N LYS A 331 2.85 -13.02 5.47
CA LYS A 331 3.63 -12.01 6.22
C LYS A 331 2.74 -11.08 7.08
N TYR A 332 1.44 -10.99 6.77
CA TYR A 332 0.50 -10.05 7.35
C TYR A 332 -0.49 -10.72 8.31
N GLY A 333 -0.27 -12.00 8.65
CA GLY A 333 -1.08 -12.72 9.62
C GLY A 333 -2.31 -13.43 9.03
N PHE A 334 -2.58 -13.31 7.72
CA PHE A 334 -3.71 -13.99 7.10
C PHE A 334 -3.39 -15.48 6.89
N LYS A 335 -4.23 -16.34 7.44
CA LYS A 335 -4.08 -17.80 7.38
C LYS A 335 -4.81 -18.34 6.17
N ARG A 336 -4.09 -19.07 5.32
CA ARG A 336 -4.64 -19.78 4.16
C ARG A 336 -4.60 -21.28 4.38
N ASN A 337 -5.66 -21.95 3.94
CA ASN A 337 -5.77 -23.40 3.98
C ASN A 337 -5.46 -23.98 2.59
N PHE A 338 -4.60 -24.98 2.55
CA PHE A 338 -4.21 -25.68 1.33
C PHE A 338 -4.43 -27.18 1.48
N LYS A 339 -4.91 -27.81 0.41
CA LYS A 339 -4.78 -29.25 0.18
C LYS A 339 -3.48 -29.51 -0.59
N ILE A 340 -2.62 -30.37 -0.05
CA ILE A 340 -1.40 -30.82 -0.73
C ILE A 340 -1.66 -32.18 -1.33
N TYR A 341 -1.40 -32.29 -2.63
CA TYR A 341 -1.41 -33.56 -3.36
C TYR A 341 0.03 -33.90 -3.72
N ARG A 342 0.41 -35.17 -3.58
CA ARG A 342 1.76 -35.65 -3.87
C ARG A 342 1.67 -36.72 -4.94
N ALA A 343 2.63 -36.73 -5.85
CA ALA A 343 2.74 -37.80 -6.84
C ALA A 343 2.90 -39.15 -6.12
N ASP A 344 2.14 -40.14 -6.55
CA ASP A 344 2.18 -41.48 -5.97
C ASP A 344 3.56 -42.11 -6.22
N LYS A 345 4.03 -42.89 -5.25
CA LYS A 345 5.37 -43.52 -5.30
C LYS A 345 5.49 -44.51 -6.45
N HIS A 346 4.39 -45.21 -6.72
CA HIS A 346 4.24 -46.18 -7.79
C HIS A 346 3.06 -45.73 -8.65
N GLN A 347 3.35 -45.52 -9.92
CA GLN A 347 2.45 -45.14 -10.98
C GLN A 347 2.17 -46.36 -11.86
N LEU A 348 1.31 -46.21 -12.86
CA LEU A 348 0.98 -47.30 -13.79
C LEU A 348 2.18 -47.82 -14.60
N SER A 349 3.26 -47.06 -14.73
CA SER A 349 4.47 -47.49 -15.43
C SER A 349 5.75 -46.93 -14.81
N VAL A 350 6.87 -47.62 -15.01
CA VAL A 350 8.21 -47.21 -14.55
C VAL A 350 8.59 -45.83 -15.11
N LYS A 351 8.20 -45.54 -16.35
CA LYS A 351 8.40 -44.20 -16.96
C LYS A 351 7.64 -43.11 -16.21
N LEU A 352 6.43 -43.38 -15.73
CA LEU A 352 5.66 -42.43 -14.92
C LEU A 352 6.26 -42.27 -13.52
N ASP A 353 6.87 -43.31 -12.95
CA ASP A 353 7.59 -43.23 -11.66
C ASP A 353 8.79 -42.27 -11.71
N GLU A 354 9.48 -42.24 -12.86
CA GLU A 354 10.55 -41.28 -13.09
C GLU A 354 9.99 -39.85 -13.24
N LEU A 355 8.91 -39.68 -14.00
CA LEU A 355 8.24 -38.38 -14.20
C LEU A 355 7.50 -37.85 -12.95
N ALA A 356 7.20 -38.73 -12.00
CA ALA A 356 6.64 -38.37 -10.69
C ALA A 356 7.69 -37.68 -9.80
N LYS A 357 8.98 -37.80 -10.12
CA LYS A 357 10.08 -37.20 -9.37
C LYS A 357 10.52 -35.87 -9.98
N THR A 358 11.02 -35.00 -9.13
CA THR A 358 11.75 -33.77 -9.52
C THR A 358 13.18 -34.14 -9.95
N PRO A 359 13.91 -33.24 -10.63
CA PRO A 359 15.31 -33.50 -10.98
C PRO A 359 16.21 -33.88 -9.78
N GLY A 360 15.84 -33.45 -8.57
CA GLY A 360 16.52 -33.83 -7.32
C GLY A 360 15.99 -35.10 -6.65
N GLY A 361 15.25 -35.95 -7.37
CA GLY A 361 14.76 -37.26 -6.90
C GLY A 361 13.56 -37.22 -5.93
N ARG A 362 13.09 -36.04 -5.52
CA ARG A 362 11.93 -35.91 -4.62
C ARG A 362 10.62 -36.04 -5.38
N GLN A 363 9.61 -36.65 -4.78
CA GLN A 363 8.25 -36.71 -5.33
C GLN A 363 7.71 -35.30 -5.60
N ARG A 364 7.12 -35.11 -6.78
CA ARG A 364 6.43 -33.88 -7.16
C ARG A 364 5.20 -33.70 -6.26
N TYR A 365 4.83 -32.47 -5.99
CA TYR A 365 3.61 -32.15 -5.27
C TYR A 365 2.97 -30.91 -5.86
N MET A 366 1.66 -30.79 -5.67
CA MET A 366 0.89 -29.58 -5.98
C MET A 366 0.13 -29.11 -4.75
N LYS A 367 -0.11 -27.81 -4.70
CA LYS A 367 -0.91 -27.17 -3.64
C LYS A 367 -2.15 -26.59 -4.27
N VAL A 368 -3.31 -26.98 -3.75
CA VAL A 368 -4.61 -26.43 -4.12
C VAL A 368 -5.13 -25.61 -2.96
N ASN A 369 -5.66 -24.42 -3.23
CA ASN A 369 -6.38 -23.64 -2.24
C ASN A 369 -7.89 -23.75 -2.55
N PRO A 370 -8.64 -24.56 -1.77
CA PRO A 370 -10.08 -24.74 -2.00
C PRO A 370 -10.87 -23.43 -1.85
N THR A 371 -10.58 -22.61 -0.84
CA THR A 371 -11.25 -21.33 -0.58
C THR A 371 -11.05 -20.36 -1.75
N TRP A 372 -9.82 -20.28 -2.27
CA TRP A 372 -9.54 -19.47 -3.45
C TRP A 372 -10.26 -19.98 -4.71
N ASN A 373 -10.31 -21.30 -4.90
CA ASN A 373 -11.05 -21.90 -6.03
C ASN A 373 -12.55 -21.65 -5.92
N TYR A 374 -13.12 -21.71 -4.71
CA TYR A 374 -14.50 -21.35 -4.44
C TYR A 374 -14.77 -19.90 -4.85
N TYR A 375 -13.95 -18.94 -4.42
CA TYR A 375 -14.12 -17.55 -4.82
C TYR A 375 -13.91 -17.35 -6.33
N LYS A 376 -12.96 -18.04 -6.95
CA LYS A 376 -12.79 -18.01 -8.41
C LYS A 376 -14.03 -18.52 -9.14
N ALA A 377 -14.68 -19.57 -8.65
CA ALA A 377 -15.93 -20.07 -9.22
C ALA A 377 -17.04 -19.03 -9.04
N LYS A 378 -17.23 -18.50 -7.82
CA LYS A 378 -18.22 -17.44 -7.55
C LYS A 378 -18.03 -16.20 -8.42
N VAL A 379 -16.79 -15.73 -8.60
CA VAL A 379 -16.43 -14.60 -9.48
C VAL A 379 -16.53 -14.96 -10.97
N LYS A 380 -16.48 -16.25 -11.34
CA LYS A 380 -16.83 -16.65 -12.70
C LYS A 380 -18.34 -16.58 -12.90
N ASP A 381 -19.16 -16.88 -11.89
CA ASP A 381 -20.61 -16.86 -12.02
C ASP A 381 -21.18 -15.43 -11.94
N THR A 382 -20.79 -14.62 -10.95
CA THR A 382 -21.34 -13.27 -10.71
C THR A 382 -21.05 -12.29 -11.87
N PRO A 383 -19.78 -11.98 -12.23
CA PRO A 383 -19.42 -11.29 -13.47
C PRO A 383 -19.83 -11.95 -14.80
N SER A 384 -20.32 -13.20 -14.83
CA SER A 384 -20.82 -13.80 -16.08
C SER A 384 -22.32 -13.61 -16.28
N SER A 385 -23.07 -13.31 -15.21
CA SER A 385 -24.45 -12.82 -15.34
C SER A 385 -24.47 -11.50 -16.15
N ASP A 386 -25.52 -11.29 -16.94
CA ASP A 386 -25.63 -10.08 -17.76
C ASP A 386 -25.70 -8.80 -16.90
N GLU A 387 -26.28 -8.92 -15.71
CA GLU A 387 -26.31 -7.89 -14.68
C GLU A 387 -24.90 -7.59 -14.13
N GLY A 388 -24.15 -8.58 -13.68
CA GLY A 388 -22.78 -8.39 -13.18
C GLY A 388 -21.83 -7.79 -14.23
N LYS A 389 -21.97 -8.20 -15.51
CA LYS A 389 -21.26 -7.58 -16.64
C LYS A 389 -21.67 -6.13 -16.86
N ALA A 390 -22.96 -5.82 -16.76
CA ALA A 390 -23.45 -4.46 -16.89
C ALA A 390 -22.86 -3.60 -15.77
N ILE A 391 -22.96 -4.03 -14.51
CA ILE A 391 -22.40 -3.34 -13.35
C ILE A 391 -20.90 -3.11 -13.53
N TYR A 392 -20.12 -4.15 -13.85
CA TYR A 392 -18.67 -4.03 -14.00
C TYR A 392 -18.27 -3.09 -15.16
N ARG A 393 -19.03 -3.06 -16.26
CA ARG A 393 -18.79 -2.12 -17.37
C ARG A 393 -18.94 -0.66 -16.94
N ARG A 394 -19.84 -0.36 -16.00
CA ARG A 394 -20.06 1.01 -15.49
C ARG A 394 -18.82 1.62 -14.84
N ARG A 395 -17.97 0.79 -14.24
CA ARG A 395 -16.70 1.21 -13.62
C ARG A 395 -15.86 2.10 -14.53
N LYS A 396 -15.81 1.80 -15.83
CA LYS A 396 -14.99 2.53 -16.82
C LYS A 396 -15.44 3.98 -17.01
N PHE A 397 -16.74 4.25 -16.94
CA PHE A 397 -17.28 5.59 -17.12
C PHE A 397 -17.68 6.25 -15.79
N ASP A 398 -17.62 5.53 -14.67
CA ASP A 398 -17.85 6.08 -13.34
C ASP A 398 -16.56 6.64 -12.73
N VAL A 399 -15.57 5.78 -12.44
CA VAL A 399 -14.38 6.20 -11.68
C VAL A 399 -13.32 6.86 -12.57
N GLU A 400 -13.09 6.34 -13.78
CA GLU A 400 -12.00 6.83 -14.64
C GLU A 400 -12.15 8.32 -15.02
N PRO A 401 -13.36 8.83 -15.33
CA PRO A 401 -13.55 10.26 -15.58
C PRO A 401 -13.21 11.12 -14.38
N VAL A 402 -13.53 10.69 -13.14
CA VAL A 402 -13.20 11.44 -11.93
C VAL A 402 -11.68 11.65 -11.82
N PHE A 403 -10.89 10.60 -12.03
CA PHE A 403 -9.43 10.75 -12.07
C PHE A 403 -8.94 11.56 -13.27
N GLY A 404 -9.60 11.46 -14.42
CA GLY A 404 -9.32 12.28 -15.59
C GLY A 404 -9.47 13.77 -15.29
N HIS A 405 -10.62 14.17 -14.73
CA HIS A 405 -10.92 15.55 -14.31
C HIS A 405 -9.95 16.04 -13.23
N MET A 406 -9.68 15.22 -12.21
CA MET A 406 -8.73 15.55 -11.15
C MET A 406 -7.33 15.89 -11.70
N LYS A 407 -6.85 15.12 -12.68
CA LYS A 407 -5.49 15.28 -13.22
C LYS A 407 -5.35 16.27 -14.35
N ARG A 408 -6.39 16.45 -15.18
CA ARG A 408 -6.36 17.36 -16.34
C ARG A 408 -6.91 18.73 -15.98
N ASP A 409 -8.10 18.77 -15.40
CA ASP A 409 -8.82 20.03 -15.19
C ASP A 409 -8.35 20.71 -13.89
N PHE A 410 -8.16 19.92 -12.83
CA PHE A 410 -7.66 20.42 -11.55
C PHE A 410 -6.13 20.37 -11.45
N SER A 411 -5.44 19.80 -12.45
CA SER A 411 -3.97 19.70 -12.53
C SER A 411 -3.30 19.00 -11.33
N ILE A 412 -4.03 18.13 -10.63
CA ILE A 412 -3.52 17.43 -9.43
C ILE A 412 -2.84 16.14 -9.85
N ARG A 413 -1.55 16.25 -10.20
CA ARG A 413 -0.67 15.10 -10.51
C ARG A 413 0.42 14.89 -9.46
N ARG A 414 0.73 15.94 -8.71
CA ARG A 414 1.72 15.97 -7.64
C ARG A 414 1.12 16.63 -6.42
N THR A 415 1.47 16.15 -5.24
CA THR A 415 1.06 16.76 -3.97
C THR A 415 1.79 18.09 -3.78
N HIS A 416 1.18 19.06 -3.11
CA HIS A 416 1.85 20.31 -2.72
C HIS A 416 2.30 20.34 -1.25
N LEU A 417 1.81 19.40 -0.45
CA LEU A 417 2.13 19.24 0.96
C LEU A 417 2.93 17.95 1.18
N ARG A 418 3.51 17.82 2.38
CA ARG A 418 4.28 16.65 2.81
C ARG A 418 3.69 16.07 4.08
N GLY A 419 3.82 14.76 4.23
CA GLY A 419 3.24 14.00 5.33
C GLY A 419 1.80 13.56 5.04
N GLN A 420 1.48 12.37 5.49
CA GLN A 420 0.24 11.64 5.21
C GLN A 420 -1.00 12.51 5.43
N ARG A 421 -1.15 13.09 6.63
CA ARG A 421 -2.33 13.88 7.01
C ARG A 421 -2.53 15.11 6.11
N ALA A 422 -1.45 15.87 5.88
CA ALA A 422 -1.53 17.11 5.14
C ALA A 422 -1.88 16.84 3.66
N VAL A 423 -1.29 15.80 3.08
CA VAL A 423 -1.61 15.39 1.71
C VAL A 423 -3.04 14.86 1.61
N GLU A 424 -3.48 14.06 2.57
CA GLU A 424 -4.85 13.50 2.58
C GLU A 424 -5.91 14.60 2.71
N ASN A 425 -5.70 15.60 3.57
CA ASN A 425 -6.56 16.77 3.64
C ASN A 425 -6.62 17.53 2.31
N ASP A 426 -5.47 17.71 1.66
CA ASP A 426 -5.40 18.43 0.39
C ASP A 426 -6.16 17.71 -0.73
N MET A 427 -6.01 16.39 -0.81
CA MET A 427 -6.76 15.56 -1.74
C MET A 427 -8.26 15.60 -1.45
N GLY A 428 -8.65 15.57 -0.17
CA GLY A 428 -10.06 15.67 0.22
C GLY A 428 -10.71 16.98 -0.19
N LEU A 429 -10.02 18.11 0.02
CA LEU A 429 -10.50 19.42 -0.44
C LEU A 429 -10.69 19.45 -1.95
N ALA A 430 -9.72 18.92 -2.70
CA ALA A 430 -9.81 18.85 -4.15
C ALA A 430 -10.96 17.97 -4.65
N LEU A 431 -11.14 16.79 -4.06
CA LEU A 431 -12.22 15.86 -4.41
C LEU A 431 -13.60 16.45 -4.06
N MET A 432 -13.72 17.16 -2.94
CA MET A 432 -14.95 17.87 -2.59
C MET A 432 -15.24 19.02 -3.57
N ALA A 433 -14.21 19.77 -3.98
CA ALA A 433 -14.37 20.82 -4.99
C ALA A 433 -14.83 20.25 -6.35
N LEU A 434 -14.28 19.11 -6.78
CA LEU A 434 -14.74 18.37 -7.96
C LEU A 434 -16.22 17.97 -7.85
N ASN A 435 -16.62 17.42 -6.71
CA ASN A 435 -18.00 17.05 -6.42
C ASN A 435 -18.95 18.24 -6.50
N LEU A 436 -18.63 19.35 -5.83
CA LEU A 436 -19.47 20.56 -5.83
C LEU A 436 -19.57 21.18 -7.22
N THR A 437 -18.48 21.20 -7.99
CA THR A 437 -18.47 21.70 -9.37
C THR A 437 -19.42 20.89 -10.24
N LYS A 438 -19.35 19.56 -10.14
CA LYS A 438 -20.24 18.66 -10.85
C LYS A 438 -21.69 18.78 -10.39
N PHE A 439 -21.92 18.89 -9.09
CA PHE A 439 -23.26 19.05 -8.52
C PHE A 439 -23.92 20.33 -9.04
N GLY A 440 -23.20 21.47 -9.02
CA GLY A 440 -23.65 22.72 -9.59
C GLY A 440 -23.97 22.62 -11.09
N GLN A 441 -23.09 21.99 -11.88
CA GLN A 441 -23.37 21.74 -13.31
C GLN A 441 -24.61 20.86 -13.53
N SER A 442 -24.85 19.90 -12.63
CA SER A 442 -26.00 19.01 -12.71
C SER A 442 -27.30 19.78 -12.43
N ILE A 443 -27.30 20.68 -11.44
CA ILE A 443 -28.42 21.58 -11.13
C ILE A 443 -28.71 22.49 -12.32
N SER A 444 -27.71 23.20 -12.85
CA SER A 444 -27.92 24.11 -13.99
C SER A 444 -28.47 23.41 -15.22
N ARG A 445 -28.05 22.15 -15.49
CA ARG A 445 -28.61 21.35 -16.59
C ARG A 445 -30.06 20.94 -16.34
N LEU A 446 -30.42 20.58 -15.11
CA LEU A 446 -31.79 20.24 -14.73
C LEU A 446 -32.71 21.46 -14.87
N GLU A 447 -32.29 22.64 -14.41
CA GLU A 447 -33.02 23.90 -14.59
C GLU A 447 -33.20 24.24 -16.08
N THR A 448 -32.14 24.10 -16.87
CA THR A 448 -32.19 24.36 -18.33
C THR A 448 -33.14 23.39 -19.04
N ASN A 449 -33.12 22.10 -18.68
CA ASN A 449 -34.02 21.09 -19.24
C ASN A 449 -35.48 21.32 -18.82
N PHE A 450 -35.72 21.75 -17.58
CA PHE A 450 -37.04 22.10 -17.09
C PHE A 450 -37.60 23.33 -17.83
N ILE A 451 -36.79 24.38 -18.01
CA ILE A 451 -37.15 25.57 -18.80
C ILE A 451 -37.41 25.21 -20.27
N ASN A 452 -36.59 24.34 -20.86
CA ASN A 452 -36.78 23.88 -22.24
C ASN A 452 -38.04 23.00 -22.40
N ASN A 453 -38.36 22.16 -21.42
CA ASN A 453 -39.59 21.36 -21.41
C ASN A 453 -40.85 22.22 -21.17
N LEU A 454 -40.76 23.29 -20.38
CA LEU A 454 -41.83 24.27 -20.26
C LEU A 454 -42.03 25.03 -21.58
N LYS A 455 -40.95 25.43 -22.26
CA LYS A 455 -41.03 26.10 -23.57
C LYS A 455 -41.55 25.18 -24.68
N SER A 456 -41.25 23.88 -24.65
CA SER A 456 -41.83 22.93 -25.61
C SER A 456 -43.29 22.64 -25.31
N GLY A 457 -43.69 22.54 -24.03
CA GLY A 457 -45.11 22.43 -23.62
C GLY A 457 -45.95 23.66 -23.99
N LEU A 458 -45.41 24.88 -23.83
CA LEU A 458 -46.06 26.12 -24.27
C LEU A 458 -46.21 26.20 -25.80
N ARG A 459 -45.24 25.68 -26.58
CA ARG A 459 -45.36 25.58 -28.05
C ARG A 459 -46.41 24.58 -28.52
N PHE A 460 -46.80 23.60 -27.69
CA PHE A 460 -47.91 22.70 -27.97
C PHE A 460 -49.27 23.35 -27.68
N LEU A 461 -49.34 24.28 -26.71
CA LEU A 461 -50.56 25.05 -26.42
C LEU A 461 -50.83 26.14 -27.47
N ASP A 462 -49.79 26.77 -28.04
CA ASP A 462 -49.93 27.75 -29.13
C ASP A 462 -50.36 27.16 -30.48
N ARG A 463 -50.29 25.83 -30.67
CA ARG A 463 -50.78 25.15 -31.89
C ARG A 463 -52.21 24.61 -31.76
N GLY A 464 -52.88 24.83 -30.63
CA GLY A 464 -54.24 24.38 -30.36
C GLY A 464 -55.36 25.39 -30.69
N TYR A 465 -55.02 26.63 -31.08
CA TYR A 465 -55.99 27.72 -31.29
C TYR A 465 -56.03 28.22 -32.74
N ASN A 466 -56.06 27.32 -33.72
CA ASN A 466 -56.41 27.64 -35.11
C ASN A 466 -57.13 26.45 -35.76
N VAL A 467 -58.28 26.08 -35.20
CA VAL A 467 -59.32 25.34 -35.92
C VAL A 467 -60.67 25.91 -35.47
N PHE A 468 -61.15 26.92 -36.18
CA PHE A 468 -62.56 27.19 -36.42
C PHE A 468 -62.69 27.88 -37.77
#